data_AF-A0AAU6S2R7-F1
#
_entry.id   AF-A0AAU6S2R7-F1
#
_cell.length_a   1.000
_cell.length_b   1.000
_cell.length_c   1.000
_cell.angle_alpha   90.00
_cell.angle_beta   90.00
_cell.angle_gamma   90.00
#
_symmetry.space_group_name_H-M   'P 1'
#
loop_
_entity.id
_entity.type
_entity.pdbx_description
1 polymer ?
#
loop_
_entity_poly.entity_id
_entity_poly.type
_entity_poly.pdbx_seq_one_letter_code
_entity_poly.pdbx_strand_id
1 'polypeptide(L)'
;MADDPYAQEHFSKLLKKAIEDAKAMFDAPVKQYMMFADFEQDVKARKVPDVPNEFIDESGKHNKHAQAYYGLFKHLFDPSLLEENGLDKDTLVSFAYAIDDVVDKAVAVNSLNPSQMEKDIKVGLLKLLFKAIGTDNAKKLSDEVIRITRHGISRSH
;
A
#
# COMPACT_ATOMS: atom_id res chain seq x y z
N MET A 1 61.10 3.62 8.46
CA MET A 1 59.77 3.88 9.04
C MET A 1 59.21 2.50 9.35
N ALA A 2 59.35 2.06 10.59
CA ALA A 2 58.93 0.73 11.01
C ALA A 2 57.42 0.77 11.28
N ASP A 3 56.65 0.01 10.50
CA ASP A 3 55.23 -0.24 10.77
C ASP A 3 55.11 -0.82 12.17
N ASP A 4 54.34 -0.14 13.02
CA ASP A 4 54.12 -0.55 14.40
C ASP A 4 53.44 -1.94 14.40
N PRO A 5 54.12 -3.00 14.90
CA PRO A 5 53.59 -4.36 14.88
C PRO A 5 52.26 -4.45 15.64
N TYR A 6 52.02 -3.55 16.60
CA TYR A 6 50.78 -3.51 17.37
C TYR A 6 49.58 -3.01 16.56
N ALA A 7 49.82 -2.08 15.61
CA ALA A 7 48.78 -1.58 14.71
C ALA A 7 48.33 -2.67 13.71
N GLN A 8 49.26 -3.49 13.23
CA GLN A 8 48.96 -4.57 12.30
C GLN A 8 48.18 -5.72 12.97
N GLU A 9 48.52 -6.06 14.22
CA GLU A 9 47.76 -7.06 14.99
C GLU A 9 46.35 -6.57 15.36
N HIS A 10 46.20 -5.30 15.74
CA HIS A 10 44.90 -4.72 16.05
C HIS A 10 44.01 -4.64 14.80
N PHE A 11 44.57 -4.21 13.67
CA PHE A 11 43.86 -4.19 12.39
C PHE A 11 43.47 -5.60 11.94
N SER A 12 44.36 -6.59 12.10
CA SER A 12 44.06 -7.99 11.76
C SER A 12 42.94 -8.58 12.63
N LYS A 13 42.84 -8.19 13.91
CA LYS A 13 41.73 -8.60 14.78
C LYS A 13 40.40 -7.96 14.37
N LEU A 14 40.41 -6.67 14.04
CA LEU A 14 39.22 -5.98 13.54
C LEU A 14 38.74 -6.56 12.20
N LEU A 15 39.67 -6.88 11.30
CA LEU A 15 39.33 -7.49 10.01
C LEU A 15 38.70 -8.87 10.18
N LYS A 16 39.26 -9.73 11.05
CA LYS A 16 38.68 -11.05 11.35
C LYS A 16 37.28 -10.95 11.94
N LYS A 17 37.06 -10.01 12.86
CA LYS A 17 35.75 -9.76 13.46
C LYS A 17 34.72 -9.29 12.43
N ALA A 18 35.11 -8.39 11.53
CA ALA A 18 34.24 -7.92 10.45
C ALA A 18 33.86 -9.05 9.47
N ILE A 19 34.77 -9.99 9.22
CA ILE A 19 34.50 -11.16 8.37
C ILE A 19 33.54 -12.15 9.07
N GLU A 20 33.66 -12.35 10.38
CA GLU A 20 32.71 -13.18 11.14
C GLU A 20 31.32 -12.54 11.23
N ASP A 21 31.22 -11.24 11.52
CA ASP A 21 29.94 -10.52 11.53
C ASP A 21 29.29 -10.55 10.13
N ALA A 22 30.08 -10.35 9.06
CA ALA A 22 29.59 -10.46 7.70
C ALA A 22 29.10 -11.87 7.37
N LYS A 23 29.79 -12.93 7.84
CA LYS A 23 29.34 -14.33 7.69
C LYS A 23 28.07 -14.62 8.48
N ALA A 24 27.92 -14.10 9.70
CA ALA A 24 26.70 -14.25 10.49
C ALA A 24 25.48 -13.58 9.83
N MET A 25 25.69 -12.44 9.16
CA MET A 25 24.68 -11.81 8.30
C MET A 25 24.40 -12.63 7.02
N PHE A 26 25.41 -13.35 6.50
CA PHE A 26 25.30 -14.21 5.32
C PHE A 26 24.75 -15.62 5.58
N ASP A 27 24.79 -16.12 6.82
CA ASP A 27 24.18 -17.37 7.32
C ASP A 27 22.74 -17.16 7.82
N ALA A 28 22.25 -15.91 7.80
CA ALA A 28 20.84 -15.57 7.97
C ALA A 28 20.00 -15.41 6.68
N PRO A 29 20.30 -16.04 5.51
CA PRO A 29 19.48 -15.89 4.32
C PRO A 29 18.15 -16.62 4.52
N VAL A 30 18.14 -17.70 5.32
CA VAL A 30 16.93 -18.49 5.60
C VAL A 30 15.89 -17.68 6.38
N LYS A 31 16.30 -16.79 7.30
CA LYS A 31 15.37 -15.97 8.09
C LYS A 31 14.77 -14.82 7.29
N GLN A 32 15.54 -14.22 6.39
CA GLN A 32 15.00 -13.23 5.45
C GLN A 32 14.00 -13.89 4.50
N TYR A 33 14.31 -15.06 3.92
CA TYR A 33 13.38 -15.81 3.07
C TYR A 33 12.10 -16.21 3.81
N MET A 34 12.18 -16.62 5.07
CA MET A 34 11.00 -16.90 5.89
C MET A 34 10.18 -15.64 6.20
N MET A 35 10.81 -14.51 6.52
CA MET A 35 10.11 -13.22 6.67
C MET A 35 9.45 -12.75 5.37
N PHE A 36 10.10 -12.95 4.22
CA PHE A 36 9.51 -12.64 2.91
C PHE A 36 8.39 -13.60 2.55
N ALA A 37 8.47 -14.88 2.92
CA ALA A 37 7.41 -15.86 2.66
C ALA A 37 6.19 -15.63 3.56
N ASP A 38 6.37 -15.36 4.86
CA ASP A 38 5.30 -14.98 5.78
C ASP A 38 4.68 -13.64 5.35
N PHE A 39 5.51 -12.65 4.99
CA PHE A 39 5.04 -11.38 4.44
C PHE A 39 4.29 -11.55 3.11
N GLU A 40 4.79 -12.36 2.18
CA GLU A 40 4.07 -12.66 0.93
C GLU A 40 2.77 -13.40 1.22
N GLN A 41 2.72 -14.25 2.23
CA GLN A 41 1.53 -14.99 2.63
C GLN A 41 0.53 -14.08 3.34
N ASP A 42 0.97 -13.15 4.18
CA ASP A 42 0.14 -12.11 4.81
C ASP A 42 -0.35 -11.05 3.82
N VAL A 43 0.47 -10.69 2.83
CA VAL A 43 0.09 -9.83 1.70
C VAL A 43 -0.89 -10.55 0.77
N LYS A 44 -0.69 -11.85 0.49
CA LYS A 44 -1.63 -12.68 -0.28
C LYS A 44 -2.94 -12.89 0.48
N ALA A 45 -2.88 -13.07 1.79
CA ALA A 45 -4.04 -13.21 2.67
C ALA A 45 -4.69 -11.87 3.03
N ARG A 46 -4.03 -10.74 2.70
CA ARG A 46 -4.39 -9.38 3.12
C ARG A 46 -4.78 -9.29 4.60
N LYS A 47 -4.10 -10.04 5.46
CA LYS A 47 -4.21 -9.89 6.91
C LYS A 47 -3.38 -8.70 7.34
N VAL A 48 -3.83 -7.51 6.97
CA VAL A 48 -3.35 -6.28 7.59
C VAL A 48 -4.15 -6.15 8.89
N PRO A 49 -3.52 -6.14 10.08
CA PRO A 49 -4.20 -6.21 11.38
C PRO A 49 -5.19 -5.07 11.66
N ASP A 50 -5.27 -4.08 10.77
CA ASP A 50 -6.03 -2.84 10.92
C ASP A 50 -7.10 -2.64 9.83
N VAL A 51 -7.44 -3.70 9.09
CA VAL A 51 -8.45 -3.67 8.03
C VAL A 51 -9.76 -4.30 8.52
N PRO A 52 -10.88 -3.55 8.50
CA PRO A 52 -12.18 -4.07 8.94
C PRO A 52 -12.61 -5.33 8.19
N ASN A 53 -13.24 -6.27 8.91
CA ASN A 53 -13.94 -7.43 8.34
C ASN A 53 -15.17 -7.04 7.49
N GLU A 54 -15.54 -5.76 7.49
CA GLU A 54 -16.71 -5.21 6.78
C GLU A 54 -16.59 -5.33 5.25
N PHE A 55 -15.40 -5.62 4.73
CA PHE A 55 -15.18 -5.91 3.30
C PHE A 55 -15.49 -7.35 2.90
N ILE A 56 -15.97 -8.18 3.82
CA ILE A 56 -16.40 -9.55 3.58
C ILE A 56 -17.92 -9.59 3.67
N ASP A 57 -18.58 -9.90 2.56
CA ASP A 57 -20.03 -10.06 2.51
C ASP A 57 -20.50 -11.34 3.24
N GLU A 58 -21.79 -11.48 3.53
CA GLU A 58 -22.38 -12.63 4.25
C GLU A 58 -22.06 -13.98 3.61
N SER A 59 -21.78 -13.99 2.29
CA SER A 59 -21.34 -15.17 1.54
C SER A 59 -19.84 -15.50 1.66
N GLY A 60 -19.08 -14.75 2.46
CA GLY A 60 -17.63 -14.85 2.55
C GLY A 60 -16.87 -14.24 1.35
N LYS A 61 -17.59 -13.56 0.44
CA LYS A 61 -16.99 -12.92 -0.73
C LYS A 61 -16.34 -11.60 -0.33
N HIS A 62 -15.05 -11.50 -0.58
CA HIS A 62 -14.24 -10.34 -0.19
C HIS A 62 -14.26 -9.27 -1.29
N ASN A 63 -14.72 -8.05 -0.98
CA ASN A 63 -14.54 -6.89 -1.86
C ASN A 63 -13.11 -6.36 -1.75
N LYS A 64 -12.23 -6.91 -2.59
CA LYS A 64 -10.81 -6.60 -2.62
C LYS A 64 -10.50 -5.19 -3.12
N HIS A 65 -11.39 -4.56 -3.87
CA HIS A 65 -11.17 -3.20 -4.40
C HIS A 65 -11.50 -2.16 -3.34
N ALA A 66 -12.70 -2.22 -2.74
CA ALA A 66 -13.08 -1.36 -1.61
C ALA A 66 -12.03 -1.41 -0.49
N GLN A 67 -11.60 -2.61 -0.09
CA GLN A 67 -10.53 -2.76 0.92
C GLN A 67 -9.23 -2.03 0.55
N ALA A 68 -8.82 -2.06 -0.73
CA ALA A 68 -7.63 -1.36 -1.19
C ALA A 68 -7.80 0.16 -1.11
N TYR A 69 -8.98 0.67 -1.46
CA TYR A 69 -9.30 2.10 -1.35
C TYR A 69 -9.36 2.58 0.10
N TYR A 70 -9.86 1.75 1.02
CA TYR A 70 -9.75 2.01 2.46
C TYR A 70 -8.29 2.13 2.91
N GLY A 71 -7.43 1.22 2.45
CA GLY A 71 -5.99 1.27 2.72
C GLY A 71 -5.33 2.54 2.19
N LEU A 72 -5.78 3.09 1.06
CA LEU A 72 -5.25 4.34 0.51
C LEU A 72 -5.46 5.54 1.44
N PHE A 73 -6.59 5.62 2.14
CA PHE A 73 -6.80 6.71 3.11
C PHE A 73 -5.75 6.68 4.21
N LYS A 74 -5.45 5.50 4.77
CA LYS A 74 -4.44 5.32 5.82
C LYS A 74 -3.01 5.46 5.32
N HIS A 75 -2.78 5.21 4.03
CA HIS A 75 -1.45 5.32 3.42
C HIS A 75 -1.11 6.76 3.01
N LEU A 76 -2.08 7.50 2.49
CA LEU A 76 -1.86 8.83 1.90
C LEU A 76 -2.03 9.98 2.89
N PHE A 77 -2.75 9.76 4.00
CA PHE A 77 -3.12 10.83 4.92
C PHE A 77 -2.70 10.50 6.35
N ASP A 78 -2.21 11.52 7.04
CA ASP A 78 -1.90 11.43 8.47
C ASP A 78 -3.18 11.17 9.28
N PRO A 79 -3.11 10.37 10.35
CA PRO A 79 -4.27 10.10 11.22
C PRO A 79 -4.94 11.37 11.74
N SER A 80 -4.15 12.40 12.09
CA SER A 80 -4.66 13.69 12.56
C SER A 80 -5.55 14.38 11.52
N LEU A 81 -5.21 14.29 10.23
CA LEU A 81 -6.03 14.88 9.16
C LEU A 81 -7.38 14.16 9.05
N LEU A 82 -7.37 12.83 9.18
CA LEU A 82 -8.59 12.03 9.13
C LEU A 82 -9.50 12.34 10.32
N GLU A 83 -8.92 12.44 11.53
CA GLU A 83 -9.64 12.81 12.75
C GLU A 83 -10.20 14.23 12.70
N GLU A 84 -9.42 15.22 12.25
CA GLU A 84 -9.84 16.62 12.10
C GLU A 84 -11.03 16.78 11.14
N ASN A 85 -11.10 15.95 10.11
CA ASN A 85 -12.20 15.94 9.15
C ASN A 85 -13.37 15.03 9.58
N GLY A 86 -13.32 14.46 10.79
CA GLY A 86 -14.37 13.57 11.31
C GLY A 86 -14.52 12.28 10.53
N LEU A 87 -13.44 11.80 9.91
CA LEU A 87 -13.42 10.57 9.11
C LEU A 87 -13.11 9.38 10.00
N ASP A 88 -14.13 8.95 10.75
CA ASP A 88 -14.05 7.73 11.53
C ASP A 88 -14.01 6.48 10.64
N LYS A 89 -13.79 5.32 11.27
CA LYS A 89 -13.64 4.04 10.59
C LYS A 89 -14.82 3.70 9.68
N ASP A 90 -16.06 3.88 10.13
CA ASP A 90 -17.28 3.55 9.38
C ASP A 90 -17.44 4.46 8.17
N THR A 91 -17.17 5.75 8.36
CA THR A 91 -17.14 6.75 7.28
C THR A 91 -16.11 6.39 6.21
N LEU A 92 -14.90 5.97 6.61
CA LEU A 92 -13.86 5.54 5.67
C LEU A 92 -14.23 4.25 4.93
N VAL A 93 -14.90 3.29 5.58
CA VAL A 93 -15.44 2.08 4.94
C VAL A 93 -16.50 2.46 3.90
N SER A 94 -17.42 3.35 4.26
CA SER A 94 -18.46 3.87 3.37
C SER A 94 -17.87 4.56 2.14
N PHE A 95 -16.85 5.41 2.33
CA PHE A 95 -16.14 6.03 1.20
C PHE A 95 -15.43 5.01 0.32
N ALA A 96 -14.82 3.98 0.92
CA ALA A 96 -14.15 2.94 0.15
C ALA A 96 -15.11 2.18 -0.79
N TYR A 97 -16.32 1.86 -0.34
CA TYR A 97 -17.37 1.29 -1.18
C TYR A 97 -17.87 2.28 -2.25
N ALA A 98 -18.04 3.55 -1.90
CA ALA A 98 -18.47 4.56 -2.85
C ALA A 98 -17.41 4.82 -3.95
N ILE A 99 -16.12 4.75 -3.62
CA ILE A 99 -15.03 4.81 -4.59
C ILE A 99 -15.11 3.63 -5.55
N ASP A 100 -15.32 2.42 -5.02
CA ASP A 100 -15.45 1.20 -5.81
C ASP A 100 -16.59 1.28 -6.83
N ASP A 101 -17.77 1.74 -6.40
CA ASP A 101 -18.92 1.97 -7.29
C ASP A 101 -18.63 3.00 -8.39
N VAL A 102 -17.94 4.10 -8.07
CA VAL A 102 -17.52 5.11 -9.06
C VAL A 102 -16.58 4.50 -10.10
N VAL A 103 -15.61 3.69 -9.66
CA VAL A 103 -14.67 3.01 -10.55
C VAL A 103 -15.38 2.00 -11.45
N ASP A 104 -16.22 1.14 -10.87
CA ASP A 104 -16.97 0.12 -11.62
C ASP A 104 -17.85 0.75 -12.71
N LYS A 105 -18.57 1.83 -12.38
CA LYS A 105 -19.37 2.59 -13.35
C LYS A 105 -18.51 3.18 -14.46
N ALA A 106 -17.37 3.80 -14.12
CA ALA A 106 -16.49 4.40 -15.10
C ALA A 106 -15.87 3.35 -16.04
N VAL A 107 -15.46 2.19 -15.51
CA VAL A 107 -14.91 1.06 -16.28
C VAL A 107 -15.97 0.47 -17.21
N ALA A 108 -17.20 0.27 -16.72
CA ALA A 108 -18.29 -0.29 -17.51
C ALA A 108 -18.70 0.61 -18.68
N VAL A 109 -18.71 1.92 -18.50
CA VAL A 109 -19.08 2.89 -19.54
C VAL A 109 -17.96 3.10 -20.56
N ASN A 110 -16.69 3.04 -20.12
CA ASN A 110 -15.54 3.46 -20.92
C ASN A 110 -14.56 2.32 -21.22
N SER A 111 -15.03 1.07 -21.33
CA SER A 111 -14.15 -0.11 -21.44
C SER A 111 -13.19 -0.08 -22.65
N LEU A 112 -13.54 0.67 -23.71
CA LEU A 112 -12.70 0.86 -24.90
C LEU A 112 -11.96 2.22 -24.93
N ASN A 113 -12.18 3.08 -23.94
CA ASN A 113 -11.63 4.43 -23.88
C ASN A 113 -10.99 4.71 -22.50
N PRO A 114 -9.75 4.26 -22.28
CA PRO A 114 -9.08 4.42 -20.99
C PRO A 114 -8.93 5.90 -20.58
N SER A 115 -8.70 6.81 -21.53
CA SER A 115 -8.58 8.24 -21.22
C SER A 115 -9.89 8.86 -20.72
N GLN A 116 -11.04 8.40 -21.23
CA GLN A 116 -12.34 8.87 -20.73
C GLN A 116 -12.67 8.24 -19.37
N MET A 117 -12.36 6.95 -19.19
CA MET A 117 -12.49 6.26 -17.90
C MET A 117 -11.75 7.01 -16.78
N GLU A 118 -10.47 7.35 -17.00
CA GLU A 118 -9.65 8.06 -16.01
C GLU A 118 -10.26 9.44 -15.66
N LYS A 119 -10.79 10.17 -16.65
CA LYS A 119 -11.46 11.45 -16.42
C LYS A 119 -12.73 11.29 -15.59
N ASP A 120 -13.54 10.29 -15.90
CA ASP A 120 -14.81 10.04 -15.22
C ASP A 120 -14.57 9.62 -13.76
N ILE A 121 -13.57 8.77 -13.51
CA ILE A 121 -13.10 8.44 -12.15
C ILE A 121 -12.68 9.71 -11.43
N LYS A 122 -11.79 10.52 -12.03
CA LYS A 122 -11.29 11.75 -11.40
C LYS A 122 -12.40 12.73 -11.04
N VAL A 123 -13.36 12.95 -11.93
CA VAL A 123 -14.50 13.84 -11.68
C VAL A 123 -15.43 13.27 -10.62
N GLY A 124 -15.71 11.97 -10.66
CA GLY A 124 -16.56 11.30 -9.67
C GLY A 124 -15.97 11.37 -8.26
N LEU A 125 -14.69 11.06 -8.12
CA LEU A 125 -13.98 11.09 -6.85
C LEU A 125 -13.80 12.50 -6.30
N LEU A 126 -13.55 13.49 -7.16
CA LEU A 126 -13.52 14.89 -6.72
C LEU A 126 -14.87 15.31 -6.15
N LYS A 127 -15.99 14.98 -6.80
CA LYS A 127 -17.34 15.30 -6.30
C LYS A 127 -17.65 14.59 -4.98
N LEU A 128 -17.20 13.35 -4.83
CA LEU A 128 -17.43 12.53 -3.64
C LEU A 128 -16.63 13.03 -2.43
N LEU A 129 -15.35 13.38 -2.64
CA LEU A 129 -14.39 13.53 -1.55
C LEU A 129 -14.03 14.98 -1.22
N PHE A 130 -14.30 15.96 -2.11
CA PHE A 130 -13.82 17.33 -1.88
C PHE A 130 -14.34 17.93 -0.56
N LYS A 131 -15.56 17.59 -0.14
CA LYS A 131 -16.13 18.07 1.13
C LYS A 131 -15.45 17.44 2.35
N ALA A 132 -14.97 16.20 2.18
CA ALA A 132 -14.44 15.39 3.27
C ALA A 132 -12.94 15.64 3.51
N ILE A 133 -12.14 15.81 2.45
CA ILE A 133 -10.68 15.91 2.57
C ILE A 133 -10.09 17.12 1.84
N GLY A 134 -10.93 17.95 1.23
CA GLY A 134 -10.50 19.08 0.41
C GLY A 134 -10.03 18.67 -0.98
N THR A 135 -9.87 19.66 -1.85
CA THR A 135 -9.59 19.46 -3.29
C THR A 135 -8.25 18.77 -3.54
N ASP A 136 -7.18 19.19 -2.86
CA ASP A 136 -5.83 18.67 -3.13
C ASP A 136 -5.68 17.22 -2.70
N ASN A 137 -6.22 16.84 -1.56
CA ASN A 137 -6.20 15.46 -1.08
C ASN A 137 -7.13 14.57 -1.91
N ALA A 138 -8.29 15.08 -2.32
CA ALA A 138 -9.18 14.36 -3.24
C ALA A 138 -8.48 14.09 -4.59
N LYS A 139 -7.71 15.04 -5.12
CA LYS A 139 -6.90 14.82 -6.33
C LYS A 139 -5.85 13.73 -6.12
N LYS A 140 -5.07 13.80 -5.03
CA LYS A 140 -4.04 12.81 -4.70
C LYS A 140 -4.61 11.39 -4.64
N LEU A 141 -5.71 11.20 -3.90
CA LEU A 141 -6.35 9.89 -3.79
C LEU A 141 -6.93 9.44 -5.14
N SER A 142 -7.52 10.35 -5.92
CA SER A 142 -8.03 10.03 -7.26
C SER A 142 -6.93 9.52 -8.20
N ASP A 143 -5.74 10.15 -8.17
CA ASP A 143 -4.63 9.76 -9.02
C ASP A 143 -4.08 8.35 -8.64
N GLU A 144 -4.07 8.01 -7.35
CA GLU A 144 -3.71 6.65 -6.89
C GLU A 144 -4.78 5.61 -7.22
N VAL A 145 -6.07 5.94 -7.10
CA VAL A 145 -7.16 5.05 -7.54
C VAL A 145 -7.04 4.75 -9.03
N ILE A 146 -6.81 5.77 -9.86
CA ILE A 146 -6.58 5.59 -11.31
C ILE A 146 -5.38 4.68 -11.59
N ARG A 147 -4.28 4.85 -10.85
CA ARG A 147 -3.12 3.96 -10.95
C ARG A 147 -3.50 2.51 -10.67
N ILE A 148 -4.22 2.24 -9.58
CA ILE A 148 -4.69 0.88 -9.24
C ILE A 148 -5.57 0.32 -10.37
N THR A 149 -6.54 1.10 -10.86
CA THR A 149 -7.46 0.68 -11.93
C THR A 149 -6.72 0.31 -13.21
N ARG A 150 -5.71 1.10 -13.62
CA ARG A 150 -4.87 0.78 -14.79
C ARG A 150 -4.16 -0.56 -14.65
N HIS A 151 -3.53 -0.81 -13.50
CA HIS A 151 -2.83 -2.08 -13.25
C HIS A 151 -3.79 -3.27 -13.21
N GLY A 152 -5.03 -3.07 -12.76
CA GLY A 152 -6.08 -4.09 -12.77
C GLY A 152 -6.50 -4.49 -14.19
N ILE A 153 -6.76 -3.50 -15.06
CA ILE A 153 -7.15 -3.73 -16.46
C ILE A 153 -6.05 -4.44 -17.23
N SER A 154 -4.79 -4.03 -17.07
CA SER A 154 -3.64 -4.66 -17.74
C SER A 154 -3.38 -6.11 -17.33
N ARG A 155 -3.94 -6.58 -16.20
CA ARG A 155 -3.82 -7.99 -15.74
C ARG A 155 -5.01 -8.88 -16.14
N SER A 156 -6.13 -8.29 -16.58
CA SER A 156 -7.30 -9.05 -17.09
C SER A 156 -7.25 -9.31 -18.59
N HIS A 157 -6.22 -8.82 -19.27
CA HIS A 157 -5.93 -9.03 -20.69
C HIS A 157 -4.75 -9.99 -20.84
#